data_AF-A0A972NFA2-F1
#
_entry.id   AF-A0A972NFA2-F1
#
_cell.length_a   1.000
_cell.length_b   1.000
_cell.length_c   1.000
_cell.angle_alpha   90.00
_cell.angle_beta   90.00
_cell.angle_gamma   90.00
#
_symmetry.space_group_name_H-M   'P 1'
#
loop_
_entity.id
_entity.type
_entity.pdbx_description
1 polymer ?
#
loop_
_entity_poly.entity_id
_entity_poly.type
_entity_poly.pdbx_seq_one_letter_code
_entity_poly.pdbx_strand_id
1 'polypeptide(L)' 'MEVGERTRVWELIEACPEMEKFFAERNMYCRTCKGRENCTLRKVAYYYGLLPVEKWIEEVRNEFKRRCLKPKVVKAPSRG' A
#
# COMPACT_ATOMS: atom_id res chain seq x y z
N MET A 1 -3.67 -8.92 -6.32
CA MET A 1 -2.34 -9.25 -5.78
C MET A 1 -2.45 -9.51 -4.28
N GLU A 2 -1.60 -10.37 -3.74
CA GLU A 2 -1.49 -10.55 -2.28
C GLU A 2 -0.42 -9.60 -1.73
N VAL A 3 -0.78 -8.81 -0.71
CA VAL A 3 0.15 -7.88 -0.03
C VAL A 3 0.78 -8.60 1.16
N GLY A 4 2.11 -8.73 1.17
CA GLY A 4 2.89 -9.41 2.20
C GLY A 4 4.25 -8.75 2.46
N GLU A 5 5.01 -9.30 3.41
CA GLU A 5 6.29 -8.72 3.86
C GLU A 5 7.35 -8.55 2.74
N ARG A 6 7.31 -9.41 1.72
CA ARG A 6 8.22 -9.38 0.57
C ARG A 6 7.74 -8.52 -0.59
N THR A 7 6.48 -8.07 -0.55
CA THR A 7 5.92 -7.18 -1.56
C THR A 7 6.72 -5.89 -1.58
N ARG A 8 7.09 -5.44 -2.79
CA ARG A 8 7.85 -4.22 -3.00
C ARG A 8 6.89 -3.03 -3.09
N VAL A 9 7.33 -1.89 -2.57
CA VAL A 9 6.51 -0.66 -2.58
C VAL A 9 6.14 -0.26 -4.01
N TRP A 10 7.06 -0.38 -4.97
CA TRP A 10 6.79 -0.04 -6.37
C TRP A 10 5.75 -0.96 -7.02
N GLU A 11 5.72 -2.27 -6.68
CA GLU A 11 4.70 -3.20 -7.20
C GLU A 11 3.29 -2.78 -6.75
N LEU A 12 3.16 -2.27 -5.52
CA LEU A 12 1.89 -1.73 -5.02
C LEU A 12 1.47 -0.45 -5.74
N ILE A 13 2.44 0.42 -6.04
CA ILE A 13 2.20 1.69 -6.75
C ILE A 13 1.81 1.42 -8.21
N GLU A 14 2.48 0.48 -8.89
CA GLU A 14 2.11 0.11 -10.25
C GLU A 14 0.73 -0.53 -10.34
N ALA A 15 0.40 -1.42 -9.39
CA ALA A 15 -0.92 -2.02 -9.32
C ALA A 15 -2.00 -1.00 -8.94
N CYS A 16 -1.64 0.06 -8.21
CA CYS A 16 -2.54 1.10 -7.76
C CYS A 16 -1.80 2.43 -7.51
N PRO A 17 -1.83 3.36 -8.48
CA PRO A 17 -1.11 4.63 -8.37
C PRO A 17 -1.50 5.48 -7.14
N GLU A 18 -2.70 5.29 -6.59
CA GLU A 18 -3.15 5.98 -5.37
C GLU A 18 -2.36 5.58 -4.12
N MET A 19 -1.68 4.45 -4.13
CA MET A 19 -0.77 4.05 -3.05
C MET A 19 0.48 4.94 -2.99
N GLU A 20 0.89 5.56 -4.10
CA GLU A 20 2.01 6.51 -4.09
C GLU A 20 1.73 7.66 -3.10
N LYS A 21 0.48 8.15 -3.06
CA LYS A 21 0.06 9.19 -2.12
C LYS A 21 0.19 8.72 -0.67
N PHE A 22 -0.27 7.50 -0.36
CA PHE A 22 -0.18 6.94 0.99
C PHE A 22 1.27 6.88 1.50
N PHE A 23 2.20 6.41 0.67
CA PHE A 23 3.61 6.35 1.08
C PHE A 23 4.28 7.73 1.08
N ALA A 24 3.88 8.65 0.20
CA ALA A 24 4.39 10.02 0.16
C ALA A 24 3.93 10.84 1.38
N GLU A 25 2.66 10.76 1.77
CA GLU A 25 2.08 11.42 2.95
C GLU A 25 2.82 11.05 4.25
N ARG A 26 3.41 9.85 4.28
CA ARG A 26 4.15 9.32 5.43
C ARG A 26 5.66 9.50 5.33
N ASN A 27 6.16 10.16 4.28
CA ASN A 27 7.60 10.28 3.97
C ASN A 27 8.32 8.91 3.88
N MET A 28 7.60 7.87 3.45
CA MET A 28 8.05 6.47 3.39
C MET A 28 8.38 5.99 1.98
N TYR A 29 8.34 6.89 0.99
CA TYR A 29 8.68 6.57 -0.39
C TYR A 29 9.57 7.65 -1.01
N CYS A 30 10.62 7.19 -1.68
CA CYS A 30 11.53 8.02 -2.44
C CYS A 30 11.51 7.56 -3.89
N ARG A 31 10.84 8.33 -4.74
CA ARG A 31 10.66 8.02 -6.17
C ARG A 31 11.98 7.97 -6.95
N THR A 32 12.95 8.78 -6.55
CA THR A 32 14.26 8.95 -7.21
C THR A 32 15.36 8.06 -6.62
N CYS A 33 15.09 7.34 -5.52
CA CYS A 33 16.09 6.52 -4.87
C CYS A 33 16.35 5.24 -5.67
N LYS A 34 17.62 4.93 -5.95
CA LYS A 34 18.04 3.67 -6.59
C LYS A 34 17.56 2.43 -5.83
N GLY A 35 17.40 2.55 -4.50
CA GLY A 35 16.89 1.47 -3.64
C GLY A 35 15.42 1.13 -3.83
N ARG A 36 14.64 1.91 -4.59
CA ARG A 36 13.18 1.73 -4.74
C ARG A 36 12.80 0.33 -5.25
N GLU A 37 13.59 -0.23 -6.16
CA GLU A 37 13.34 -1.53 -6.79
C GLU A 37 13.44 -2.69 -5.79
N ASN A 38 14.20 -2.50 -4.72
CA ASN A 38 14.47 -3.49 -3.69
C ASN A 38 13.82 -3.14 -2.33
N CYS A 39 12.94 -2.14 -2.30
CA CYS A 39 12.29 -1.65 -1.10
C CYS A 39 11.02 -2.47 -0.81
N THR A 40 11.17 -3.52 0.00
CA THR A 40 10.05 -4.34 0.47
C THR A 40 9.35 -3.71 1.66
N LEU A 41 8.08 -4.05 1.88
CA LEU A 41 7.34 -3.58 3.05
C LEU A 41 8.03 -3.96 4.37
N ARG A 42 8.68 -5.13 4.43
CA ARG A 42 9.53 -5.49 5.57
C ARG A 42 10.66 -4.49 5.80
N LYS A 43 11.41 -4.12 4.76
CA LYS A 43 12.52 -3.15 4.89
C LYS A 43 12.00 -1.78 5.33
N VAL A 44 10.86 -1.35 4.80
CA VAL A 44 10.19 -0.12 5.26
C VAL A 44 9.86 -0.23 6.75
N ALA A 45 9.28 -1.34 7.19
CA ALA A 45 8.95 -1.53 8.60
C ALA A 45 10.18 -1.39 9.52
N TYR A 46 11.29 -2.04 9.17
CA TYR A 46 12.52 -1.94 9.95
C TYR A 46 13.14 -0.54 9.90
N TYR A 47 13.19 0.09 8.72
CA TYR A 47 13.82 1.39 8.55
C TYR A 47 13.07 2.51 9.30
N TYR A 48 11.73 2.44 9.35
CA TYR A 48 10.88 3.44 9.98
C TYR A 48 10.36 3.04 11.36
N GLY A 49 10.81 1.91 11.92
CA GLY A 49 10.38 1.44 13.24
C GLY A 49 8.91 1.01 13.35
N LEU A 50 8.30 0.58 12.24
CA LEU A 50 6.88 0.15 12.17
C LEU A 50 6.74 -1.31 12.59
N LEU A 51 7.03 -1.58 13.86
CA LEU A 51 6.93 -2.92 14.45
C LEU A 51 5.68 -3.03 15.34
N PRO A 52 5.03 -4.20 15.43
CA PRO A 52 5.35 -5.46 14.73
C PRO A 52 5.06 -5.40 13.21
N VAL A 53 5.89 -6.08 12.41
CA VAL A 53 5.83 -6.03 10.93
C VAL A 53 4.44 -6.41 10.43
N GLU A 54 3.80 -7.38 11.07
CA GLU A 54 2.47 -7.89 10.73
C GLU A 54 1.41 -6.78 10.76
N LYS A 55 1.44 -5.89 11.76
CA LYS A 55 0.50 -4.76 11.85
C LYS A 55 0.72 -3.77 10.71
N TRP A 56 1.97 -3.51 10.36
CA TRP A 56 2.30 -2.66 9.22
C TRP A 56 1.80 -3.28 7.90
N ILE A 57 2.03 -4.57 7.68
CA ILE A 57 1.53 -5.27 6.49
C ILE A 57 0.01 -5.24 6.41
N GLU A 58 -0.68 -5.43 7.54
CA GLU A 58 -2.14 -5.34 7.61
C GLU A 58 -2.64 -3.93 7.28
N GLU A 59 -1.99 -2.89 7.78
CA GLU A 59 -2.34 -1.50 7.47
C GLU A 59 -2.21 -1.21 5.97
N VAL A 60 -1.06 -1.56 5.37
CA VAL A 60 -0.83 -1.38 3.93
C VAL A 60 -1.85 -2.17 3.12
N ARG A 61 -2.19 -3.39 3.55
CA ARG A 61 -3.20 -4.23 2.89
C ARG A 61 -4.60 -3.60 2.97
N ASN A 62 -4.98 -3.07 4.12
CA ASN A 62 -6.27 -2.40 4.31
C ASN A 62 -6.36 -1.12 3.48
N GLU A 63 -5.28 -0.35 3.42
CA GLU A 63 -5.21 0.85 2.60
C GLU A 63 -5.29 0.53 1.11
N PHE A 64 -4.58 -0.50 0.67
CA PHE A 64 -4.66 -1.00 -0.71
C PHE A 64 -6.08 -1.42 -1.05
N LYS A 65 -6.76 -2.16 -0.17
CA LYS A 65 -8.18 -2.49 -0.36
C LYS A 65 -9.04 -1.23 -0.46
N ARG A 66 -8.86 -0.27 0.45
CA ARG A 66 -9.66 0.95 0.52
C ARG A 66 -9.53 1.83 -0.72
N ARG A 67 -8.31 2.05 -1.20
CA ARG A 67 -8.03 2.96 -2.33
C ARG A 67 -8.20 2.27 -3.69
N CYS A 68 -7.79 1.02 -3.79
CA CYS A 68 -7.62 0.33 -5.07
C CYS A 68 -8.77 -0.64 -5.37
N LEU A 69 -9.28 -1.31 -4.35
CA LEU A 69 -10.45 -2.18 -4.45
C LEU A 69 -11.65 -1.38 -3.96
N LYS A 70 -12.06 -0.35 -4.72
CA LYS A 70 -13.32 0.35 -4.45
C LYS A 70 -14.39 -0.72 -4.22
N PRO A 71 -15.10 -0.73 -3.07
CA PRO A 71 -16.31 -1.51 -2.99
C PRO A 71 -17.17 -1.04 -4.16
N LYS A 72 -17.56 -1.97 -5.05
CA LYS A 72 -18.61 -1.66 -6.04
C LYS A 72 -19.77 -1.15 -5.20
N VAL A 73 -20.00 0.15 -5.23
CA VAL A 73 -21.20 0.76 -4.66
C VAL A 73 -22.33 0.06 -5.39
N VAL A 74 -22.97 -0.90 -4.73
CA VAL A 74 -24.17 -1.52 -5.24
C VAL A 74 -25.14 -0.35 -5.31
N LYS A 75 -25.42 0.16 -6.51
CA LYS A 75 -26.51 1.10 -6.70
C LYS A 75 -27.73 0.37 -6.14
N ALA A 76 -28.17 0.78 -4.96
CA ALA A 76 -29.45 0.32 -4.44
C ALA A 76 -30.48 0.60 -5.54
N PRO A 77 -31.31 -0.37 -5.93
CA PRO A 77 -32.35 -0.09 -6.90
C PRO A 77 -33.23 1.00 -6.31
N SER A 78 -33.25 2.17 -6.95
CA SER A 78 -34.26 3.18 -6.69
C SER A 78 -35.61 2.47 -6.85
N ARG A 79 -36.34 2.30 -5.75
CA ARG A 79 -37.75 1.89 -5.81
C ARG A 79 -38.46 2.92 -6.69
N GLY A 80 -39.08 2.44 -7.77
CA GLY A 80 -39.87 3.22 -8.70
C GLY A 80 -41.15 3.76 -8.10
#